data_AF-A0A090EAC5-F1
#
_entry.id   AF-A0A090EAC5-F1
#
_cell.length_a   1.000
_cell.length_b   1.000
_cell.length_c   1.000
_cell.angle_alpha   90.00
_cell.angle_beta   90.00
_cell.angle_gamma   90.00
#
_symmetry.space_group_name_H-M   'P 1'
#
loop_
_entity.id
_entity.type
_entity.pdbx_description
1 polymer ?
#
loop_
_entity_poly.entity_id
_entity_poly.type
_entity_poly.pdbx_seq_one_letter_code
_entity_poly.pdbx_strand_id
1 'polypeptide(L)'
;MMRDRAGGLISATRRLIADRRGNLAVMTALSTPVALALTAFAVDEGSLYNERRAAQSIVDLAAITAAANINNAQQAVLTTLSDNGITSVAVQQQGTTVASTATKAVVQVVPGRYSGVSSIAAGSRFEAGKQPYNAVQVSLKKQGTLYFAASMMAPPVIGTTATASAQPEAAFSVGSRLASVNGGILNALLGSLLGGNISLSVMDYNSLISADVDVLSFTNALATQLHLTGVTYSDVLASKATIGQIATAMANVPGLDRTAKLALQTMASSATNSVKIPLSHLIDLGSVGSLGLGQKPAGLSVDASAMSMLSAAAALANGKNQVSVNLGATIPGLTSTTLQIAIGEPMQNSPWLAVAELGTVVRTAQTRIKLNASVTVGTPNLGGGTKLLAVNLPLNVEVAYAEAKLTDISCATGPSSIKVSIAAQPGVVEAHLANSNASGFADFTQPQSFSNADIADLRLALIPLLQVTGSSAFSVTNMAPTNLTFSATDIANRAIKTVSTKNLTQSLTTSLVNNLSLTVNALGLGLDVTALLGTAKPAVSTLLNSVTAPVDDLVYNVLATLGVHVGEADVRVTGAVCGRSVLVQ
;
A
#
# COMPACT_ATOMS: atom_id res chain seq x y z
N MET A 1 -68.61 12.93 94.61
CA MET A 1 -68.80 11.64 93.91
C MET A 1 -68.92 11.89 92.40
N MET A 2 -68.05 12.67 91.75
CA MET A 2 -66.86 12.23 90.98
C MET A 2 -67.01 11.07 89.96
N ARG A 3 -68.17 10.45 89.79
CA ARG A 3 -68.32 9.22 88.98
C ARG A 3 -68.95 9.41 87.59
N ASP A 4 -69.57 10.56 87.30
CA ASP A 4 -70.28 10.78 86.02
C ASP A 4 -69.52 11.56 84.94
N ARG A 5 -68.38 12.19 85.25
CA ARG A 5 -67.56 12.89 84.23
C ARG A 5 -66.64 11.96 83.42
N ALA A 6 -66.29 10.79 83.97
CA ALA A 6 -65.43 9.81 83.29
C ALA A 6 -66.17 9.08 82.14
N GLY A 7 -67.47 8.81 82.27
CA GLY A 7 -68.26 8.14 81.23
C GLY A 7 -68.46 8.97 79.95
N GLY A 8 -68.56 10.30 80.09
CA GLY A 8 -68.66 11.22 78.94
C GLY A 8 -67.36 11.28 78.14
N LEU A 9 -66.22 11.35 78.82
CA LEU A 9 -64.89 11.33 78.17
C LEU A 9 -64.61 9.99 77.51
N ILE A 10 -64.89 8.86 78.18
CA ILE A 10 -64.67 7.51 77.64
C ILE A 10 -65.58 7.25 76.42
N SER A 11 -66.83 7.69 76.46
CA SER A 11 -67.77 7.56 75.32
C SER A 11 -67.42 8.49 74.15
N ALA A 12 -66.91 9.70 74.41
CA ALA A 12 -66.38 10.60 73.38
C ALA A 12 -65.12 10.03 72.73
N THR A 13 -64.17 9.46 73.51
CA THR A 13 -62.99 8.79 72.96
C THR A 13 -63.33 7.52 72.18
N ARG A 14 -64.31 6.72 72.64
CA ARG A 14 -64.81 5.57 71.86
C ARG A 14 -65.47 6.01 70.56
N ARG A 15 -66.21 7.13 70.55
CA ARG A 15 -66.75 7.71 69.31
C ARG A 15 -65.66 8.21 68.38
N LEU A 16 -64.62 8.86 68.88
CA LEU A 16 -63.49 9.34 68.07
C LEU A 16 -62.68 8.19 67.46
N ILE A 17 -62.45 7.11 68.24
CA ILE A 17 -61.75 5.89 67.79
C ILE A 17 -62.61 5.05 66.84
N ALA A 18 -63.93 5.08 67.00
CA ALA A 18 -64.89 4.41 66.10
C ALA A 18 -65.27 5.27 64.88
N ASP A 19 -64.85 6.55 64.82
CA ASP A 19 -65.15 7.44 63.71
C ASP A 19 -64.28 7.07 62.50
N ARG A 20 -64.87 6.31 61.58
CA ARG A 20 -64.26 5.92 60.30
C ARG A 20 -64.47 6.96 59.20
N ARG A 21 -65.06 8.12 59.51
CA ARG A 21 -65.18 9.24 58.57
C ARG A 21 -63.85 10.00 58.54
N GLY A 22 -62.79 9.32 58.10
CA GLY A 22 -61.55 9.97 57.74
C GLY A 22 -61.85 11.08 56.74
N ASN A 23 -61.42 12.31 57.03
CA ASN A 23 -61.65 13.46 56.17
C ASN A 23 -60.76 13.36 54.93
N LEU A 24 -61.16 12.47 54.01
CA LEU A 24 -60.54 12.27 52.71
C LEU A 24 -60.47 13.59 51.93
N ALA A 25 -61.45 14.48 52.11
CA ALA A 25 -61.43 15.78 51.44
C ALA A 25 -60.25 16.64 51.88
N VAL A 26 -59.91 16.69 53.17
CA VAL A 26 -58.78 17.49 53.69
C VAL A 26 -57.43 16.83 53.38
N MET A 27 -57.31 15.51 53.51
CA MET A 27 -56.10 14.79 53.11
C MET A 27 -55.81 14.97 51.61
N THR A 28 -56.83 14.76 50.76
CA THR A 28 -56.72 14.97 49.31
C THR A 28 -56.45 16.43 48.97
N ALA A 29 -57.09 17.40 49.62
CA ALA A 29 -56.84 18.82 49.37
C ALA A 29 -55.39 19.24 49.70
N LEU A 30 -54.77 18.63 50.71
CA LEU A 30 -53.37 18.90 51.05
C LEU A 30 -52.37 18.10 50.19
N SER A 31 -52.69 16.85 49.81
CA SER A 31 -51.78 16.00 49.04
C SER A 31 -51.84 16.25 47.53
N THR A 32 -52.99 16.64 46.98
CA THR A 32 -53.18 16.84 45.53
C THR A 32 -52.24 17.91 44.96
N PRO A 33 -52.05 19.09 45.58
CA PRO A 33 -51.09 20.08 45.08
C PRO A 33 -49.66 19.55 45.02
N VAL A 34 -49.24 18.78 46.03
CA VAL A 34 -47.90 18.17 46.07
C VAL A 34 -47.77 17.10 44.97
N ALA A 35 -48.77 16.25 44.82
CA ALA A 35 -48.80 15.24 43.76
C ALA A 35 -48.74 15.89 42.36
N LEU A 36 -49.53 16.95 42.13
CA LEU A 36 -49.51 17.70 40.88
C LEU A 36 -48.15 18.33 40.60
N ALA A 37 -47.51 18.94 41.61
CA ALA A 37 -46.18 19.52 41.47
C ALA A 37 -45.12 18.46 41.12
N LEU A 38 -45.15 17.31 41.78
CA LEU A 38 -44.24 16.20 41.47
C LEU A 38 -44.48 15.63 40.07
N THR A 39 -45.74 15.51 39.63
CA THR A 39 -46.05 15.06 38.27
C THR A 39 -45.61 16.08 37.22
N ALA A 40 -45.79 17.38 37.47
CA ALA A 40 -45.33 18.44 36.59
C ALA A 40 -43.80 18.41 36.43
N PHE A 41 -43.08 18.26 37.55
CA PHE A 41 -41.63 18.09 37.55
C PHE A 41 -41.19 16.83 36.78
N ALA A 42 -41.85 15.69 37.03
CA ALA A 42 -41.53 14.44 36.34
C ALA A 42 -41.75 14.53 34.81
N VAL A 43 -42.79 15.24 34.36
CA VAL A 43 -43.06 15.46 32.94
C VAL A 43 -41.98 16.34 32.29
N ASP A 44 -41.60 17.45 32.94
CA ASP A 44 -40.56 18.34 32.42
C ASP A 44 -39.18 17.66 32.36
N GLU A 45 -38.79 16.92 33.40
CA GLU A 45 -37.52 16.20 33.39
C GLU A 45 -37.52 15.06 32.37
N GLY A 46 -38.65 14.34 32.24
CA GLY A 46 -38.86 13.34 31.21
C GLY A 46 -38.78 13.92 29.79
N SER A 47 -39.38 15.09 29.54
CA SER A 47 -39.32 15.75 28.24
C SER A 47 -37.93 16.24 27.90
N LEU A 48 -37.20 16.83 28.85
CA LEU A 48 -35.81 17.26 28.66
C LEU A 48 -34.88 16.08 28.35
N TYR A 49 -35.05 14.95 29.04
CA TYR A 49 -34.26 13.75 28.77
C TYR A 49 -34.54 13.17 27.38
N ASN A 50 -35.82 13.10 26.99
CA ASN A 50 -36.21 12.67 25.65
C ASN A 50 -35.67 13.62 24.56
N GLU A 51 -35.75 14.92 24.80
CA GLU A 51 -35.24 15.95 23.90
C GLU A 51 -33.71 15.88 23.75
N ARG A 52 -32.98 15.58 24.83
CA ARG A 52 -31.53 15.32 24.78
C ARG A 52 -31.20 14.06 23.98
N ARG A 53 -31.94 12.96 24.16
CA ARG A 53 -31.71 11.74 23.36
C ARG A 53 -32.00 11.96 21.88
N ALA A 54 -33.07 12.68 21.55
CA ALA A 54 -33.37 13.05 20.17
C ALA A 54 -32.26 13.93 19.58
N ALA A 55 -31.80 14.95 20.31
CA ALA A 55 -30.69 15.79 19.89
C ALA A 55 -29.39 14.99 19.69
N GLN A 56 -29.08 14.05 20.59
CA GLN A 56 -27.89 13.21 20.48
C GLN A 56 -27.96 12.33 19.23
N SER A 57 -29.10 11.70 18.95
CA SER A 57 -29.28 10.89 17.74
C SER A 57 -29.07 11.69 16.45
N ILE A 58 -29.49 12.95 16.42
CA ILE A 58 -29.28 13.84 15.28
C ILE A 58 -27.80 14.25 15.18
N VAL A 59 -27.13 14.52 16.29
CA VAL A 59 -25.70 14.86 16.33
C VAL A 59 -24.83 13.67 15.94
N ASP A 60 -25.20 12.46 16.34
CA ASP A 60 -24.54 11.22 15.93
C ASP A 60 -24.63 11.05 14.40
N LEU A 61 -25.81 11.25 13.82
CA LEU A 61 -26.00 11.23 12.37
C LEU A 61 -25.20 12.33 11.68
N ALA A 62 -25.22 13.55 12.21
CA ALA A 62 -24.47 14.68 11.68
C ALA A 62 -22.96 14.47 11.73
N ALA A 63 -22.43 13.84 12.78
CA ALA A 63 -21.02 13.49 12.85
C ALA A 63 -20.67 12.43 11.80
N ILE A 64 -21.47 11.37 11.66
CA ILE A 64 -21.28 10.32 10.65
C ILE A 64 -21.28 10.90 9.22
N THR A 65 -22.24 11.77 8.90
CA THR A 65 -22.33 12.40 7.57
C THR A 65 -21.20 13.40 7.33
N ALA A 66 -20.77 14.11 8.36
CA ALA A 66 -19.63 15.03 8.29
C ALA A 66 -18.31 14.31 8.09
N ALA A 67 -18.07 13.20 8.80
CA ALA A 67 -16.88 12.38 8.62
C ALA A 67 -16.84 11.74 7.22
N ALA A 68 -17.99 11.33 6.67
CA ALA A 68 -18.09 10.84 5.29
C ALA A 68 -17.82 11.95 4.24
N ASN A 69 -18.06 13.22 4.59
CA ASN A 69 -17.88 14.38 3.71
C ASN A 69 -16.86 15.35 4.30
N ILE A 70 -15.68 14.85 4.70
CA ILE A 70 -14.74 15.59 5.56
C ILE A 70 -14.29 16.94 4.97
N ASN A 71 -14.20 17.03 3.63
CA ASN A 71 -13.85 18.27 2.92
C ASN A 71 -14.98 19.32 2.93
N ASN A 72 -16.23 18.90 3.12
CA ASN A 72 -17.43 19.73 3.19
C ASN A 72 -18.19 19.52 4.51
N ALA A 73 -17.48 19.19 5.59
CA ALA A 73 -18.05 18.71 6.85
C ALA A 73 -19.12 19.66 7.41
N GLN A 74 -18.85 20.97 7.42
CA GLN A 74 -19.80 21.96 7.92
C GLN A 74 -21.11 21.97 7.12
N GLN A 75 -21.04 21.91 5.80
CA GLN A 75 -22.23 21.88 4.94
C GLN A 75 -23.03 20.59 5.17
N ALA A 76 -22.35 19.45 5.28
CA ALA A 76 -22.99 18.17 5.57
C ALA A 76 -23.72 18.16 6.93
N VAL A 77 -23.11 18.75 7.97
CA VAL A 77 -23.76 18.93 9.28
C VAL A 77 -25.02 19.80 9.15
N LEU A 78 -24.92 20.97 8.49
CA LEU A 78 -26.05 21.89 8.37
C LEU A 78 -27.23 21.26 7.61
N THR A 79 -26.95 20.55 6.51
CA THR A 79 -27.98 19.81 5.76
C THR A 79 -28.59 18.69 6.61
N THR A 80 -27.78 17.93 7.35
CA THR A 80 -28.29 16.87 8.22
C THR A 80 -29.18 17.44 9.33
N LEU A 81 -28.80 18.57 9.92
CA LEU A 81 -29.62 19.25 10.94
C LEU A 81 -30.95 19.75 10.35
N SER A 82 -30.94 20.37 9.17
CA SER A 82 -32.16 20.86 8.52
C SER A 82 -33.11 19.73 8.12
N ASP A 83 -32.58 18.64 7.59
CA ASP A 83 -33.36 17.46 7.18
C ASP A 83 -34.03 16.75 8.37
N ASN A 84 -33.48 16.95 9.58
CA ASN A 84 -34.03 16.44 10.84
C ASN A 84 -34.77 17.53 11.65
N GLY A 85 -35.20 18.61 11.01
CA GLY A 85 -36.09 19.61 11.61
C GLY A 85 -35.41 20.72 12.42
N ILE A 86 -34.08 20.78 12.47
CA ILE A 86 -33.32 21.86 13.10
C ILE A 86 -32.87 22.86 12.02
N THR A 87 -33.78 23.76 11.63
CA THR A 87 -33.59 24.66 10.49
C THR A 87 -32.90 25.99 10.84
N SER A 88 -32.90 26.39 12.11
CA SER A 88 -32.31 27.63 12.59
C SER A 88 -31.07 27.37 13.45
N VAL A 89 -29.90 27.39 12.81
CA VAL A 89 -28.62 27.05 13.45
C VAL A 89 -27.61 28.19 13.25
N ALA A 90 -26.90 28.55 14.31
CA ALA A 90 -25.69 29.36 14.23
C ALA A 90 -24.45 28.44 14.27
N VAL A 91 -23.52 28.63 13.34
CA VAL A 91 -22.23 27.93 13.38
C VAL A 91 -21.28 28.69 14.30
N GLN A 92 -20.78 28.02 15.32
CA GLN A 92 -19.74 28.52 16.22
C GLN A 92 -18.37 28.18 15.64
N GLN A 93 -17.59 29.20 15.29
CA GLN A 93 -16.20 29.04 14.86
C GLN A 93 -15.25 29.04 16.05
N GLN A 94 -14.07 28.45 15.87
CA GLN A 94 -13.02 28.41 16.89
C GLN A 94 -12.66 29.85 17.34
N GLY A 95 -12.73 30.12 18.64
CA GLY A 95 -12.48 31.47 19.21
C GLY A 95 -13.71 32.38 19.29
N THR A 96 -14.86 31.99 18.75
CA THR A 96 -16.13 32.72 18.91
C THR A 96 -17.05 31.97 19.88
N THR A 97 -17.78 32.71 20.74
CA THR A 97 -18.81 32.13 21.59
C THR A 97 -20.17 32.65 21.16
N VAL A 98 -21.03 31.74 20.67
CA VAL A 98 -22.40 32.06 20.30
C VAL A 98 -23.32 31.41 21.34
N ALA A 99 -24.19 32.20 21.95
CA ALA A 99 -25.20 31.69 22.87
C ALA A 99 -26.38 31.09 22.08
N SER A 100 -26.91 29.96 22.55
CA SER A 100 -28.15 29.39 22.02
C SER A 100 -29.36 30.18 22.54
N THR A 101 -30.37 30.34 21.70
CA THR A 101 -31.66 30.96 22.04
C THR A 101 -32.80 29.96 21.83
N ALA A 102 -34.01 30.33 22.25
CA ALA A 102 -35.21 29.47 22.15
C ALA A 102 -35.51 29.05 20.70
N THR A 103 -35.12 29.87 19.72
CA THR A 103 -35.37 29.63 18.29
C THR A 103 -34.12 29.28 17.51
N LYS A 104 -32.94 29.34 18.12
CA LYS A 104 -31.65 29.15 17.44
C LYS A 104 -30.73 28.22 18.20
N ALA A 105 -30.46 27.07 17.59
CA ALA A 105 -29.42 26.16 18.06
C ALA A 105 -28.04 26.66 17.64
N VAL A 106 -27.00 26.21 18.34
CA VAL A 106 -25.60 26.50 18.04
C VAL A 106 -24.89 25.20 17.75
N VAL A 107 -24.20 25.12 16.61
CA VAL A 107 -23.40 23.96 16.23
C VAL A 107 -21.93 24.33 16.11
N GLN A 108 -21.06 23.48 16.61
CA GLN A 108 -19.62 23.55 16.40
C GLN A 108 -19.18 22.30 15.63
N VAL A 109 -18.47 22.50 14.52
CA VAL A 109 -17.94 21.42 13.69
C VAL A 109 -16.44 21.53 13.67
N VAL A 110 -15.75 20.50 14.18
CA VAL A 110 -14.30 20.50 14.33
C VAL A 110 -13.73 19.29 13.59
N PRO A 111 -13.13 19.47 12.40
CA PRO A 111 -12.33 18.43 11.76
C PRO A 111 -11.06 18.15 12.57
N GLY A 112 -10.57 16.91 12.51
CA GLY A 112 -9.36 16.50 13.20
C GLY A 112 -8.93 15.10 12.81
N ARG A 113 -8.03 14.52 13.62
CA ARG A 113 -7.56 13.15 13.47
C ARG A 113 -7.92 12.30 14.68
N TYR A 114 -8.55 11.16 14.45
CA TYR A 114 -8.82 10.13 15.45
C TYR A 114 -7.83 8.98 15.33
N SER A 115 -7.33 8.48 16.46
CA SER A 115 -6.48 7.29 16.57
C SER A 115 -7.13 6.25 17.48
N GLY A 116 -7.50 5.09 16.91
CA GLY A 116 -8.11 3.98 17.65
C GLY A 116 -7.14 3.17 18.52
N VAL A 117 -5.89 3.62 18.65
CA VAL A 117 -4.84 2.89 19.38
C VAL A 117 -5.22 2.77 20.86
N SER A 118 -5.29 1.53 21.36
CA SER A 118 -5.74 1.22 22.72
C SER A 118 -4.83 1.79 23.81
N SER A 119 -3.54 2.04 23.51
CA SER A 119 -2.59 2.67 24.43
C SER A 119 -2.82 4.18 24.62
N ILE A 120 -3.64 4.82 23.79
CA ILE A 120 -4.04 6.22 23.95
C ILE A 120 -5.33 6.26 24.78
N ALA A 121 -5.34 7.08 25.84
CA ALA A 121 -6.53 7.32 26.66
C ALA A 121 -7.69 7.83 25.78
N ALA A 122 -8.91 7.32 26.01
CA ALA A 122 -10.07 7.59 25.15
C ALA A 122 -10.26 9.09 24.83
N GLY A 123 -10.22 9.96 25.86
CA GLY A 123 -10.37 11.40 25.70
C GLY A 123 -9.27 12.12 24.90
N SER A 124 -8.15 11.45 24.60
CA SER A 124 -7.03 11.99 23.82
C SER A 124 -6.90 11.35 22.43
N ARG A 125 -7.84 10.50 22.04
CA ARG A 125 -7.81 9.82 20.73
C ARG A 125 -8.19 10.74 19.59
N PHE A 126 -8.96 11.79 19.85
CA PHE A 126 -9.31 12.82 18.87
C PHE A 126 -8.43 14.07 19.05
N GLU A 127 -7.69 14.42 18.01
CA GLU A 127 -6.84 15.61 17.94
C GLU A 127 -7.47 16.62 16.97
N ALA A 128 -8.02 17.71 17.51
CA ALA A 128 -8.65 18.77 16.73
C ALA A 128 -7.64 19.46 15.79
N GLY A 129 -8.02 19.67 14.53
CA GLY A 129 -7.21 20.39 13.54
C GLY A 129 -5.99 19.65 13.00
N LYS A 130 -5.72 18.41 13.46
CA LYS A 130 -4.57 17.62 12.98
C LYS A 130 -4.84 17.04 11.59
N GLN A 131 -3.95 17.34 10.64
CA GLN A 131 -3.99 16.83 9.28
C GLN A 131 -3.10 15.57 9.11
N PRO A 132 -3.41 14.68 8.15
CA PRO A 132 -4.63 14.66 7.34
C PRO A 132 -5.87 14.36 8.21
N TYR A 133 -7.00 15.01 7.91
CA TYR A 133 -8.23 14.80 8.64
C TYR A 133 -8.79 13.40 8.34
N ASN A 134 -9.21 12.67 9.38
CA ASN A 134 -9.96 11.41 9.25
C ASN A 134 -11.18 11.37 10.19
N ALA A 135 -11.45 12.45 10.93
CA ALA A 135 -12.53 12.52 11.89
C ALA A 135 -13.12 13.93 11.99
N VAL A 136 -14.40 13.98 12.39
CA VAL A 136 -15.11 15.22 12.68
C VAL A 136 -15.83 15.08 14.01
N GLN A 137 -15.62 16.06 14.89
CA GLN A 137 -16.39 16.24 16.10
C GLN A 137 -17.48 17.28 15.87
N VAL A 138 -18.72 16.92 16.17
CA VAL A 138 -19.89 17.79 16.08
C VAL A 138 -20.44 17.99 17.48
N SER A 139 -20.62 19.25 17.88
CA SER A 139 -21.27 19.62 19.14
C SER A 139 -22.46 20.52 18.87
N LEU A 140 -23.62 20.17 19.40
CA LEU A 140 -24.86 20.93 19.31
C LEU A 140 -25.27 21.41 20.70
N LYS A 141 -25.63 22.70 20.78
CA LYS A 141 -26.24 23.33 21.95
C LYS A 141 -27.59 23.92 21.56
N LYS A 142 -28.65 23.56 22.29
CA LYS A 142 -29.99 24.15 22.12
C LYS A 142 -30.67 24.39 23.47
N GLN A 143 -31.59 25.34 23.56
CA GLN A 143 -32.45 25.46 24.75
C GLN A 143 -33.46 24.31 24.78
N GLY A 144 -33.62 23.69 25.95
CA GLY A 144 -34.63 22.67 26.19
C GLY A 144 -36.02 23.28 26.39
N THR A 145 -37.05 22.47 26.28
CA THR A 145 -38.44 22.90 26.48
C THR A 145 -38.93 22.51 27.86
N LEU A 146 -39.43 23.49 28.64
CA LEU A 146 -40.15 23.28 29.89
C LEU A 146 -41.64 23.52 29.63
N TYR A 147 -42.51 22.61 30.05
CA TYR A 147 -43.96 22.73 29.89
C TYR A 147 -44.63 23.31 31.13
N PHE A 148 -44.19 22.93 32.33
CA PHE A 148 -44.81 23.38 33.58
C PHE A 148 -43.92 24.35 34.36
N ALA A 149 -42.61 24.11 34.41
CA ALA A 149 -41.66 24.90 35.18
C ALA A 149 -41.15 26.16 34.45
N ALA A 150 -41.59 26.42 33.21
CA ALA A 150 -41.14 27.55 32.41
C ALA A 150 -41.40 28.93 33.06
N SER A 151 -42.42 29.04 33.91
CA SER A 151 -42.73 30.27 34.66
C SER A 151 -41.88 30.44 35.93
N MET A 152 -41.19 29.39 36.38
CA MET A 152 -40.41 29.37 37.61
C MET A 152 -38.90 29.37 37.37
N MET A 153 -38.45 28.84 36.24
CA MET A 153 -37.03 28.72 35.92
C MET A 153 -36.76 28.93 34.43
N ALA A 154 -35.59 29.47 34.11
CA ALA A 154 -35.14 29.58 32.74
C ALA A 154 -34.90 28.18 32.13
N PRO A 155 -35.28 27.95 30.87
CA PRO A 155 -35.05 26.66 30.23
C PRO A 155 -33.55 26.32 30.16
N PRO A 156 -33.16 25.08 30.54
CA PRO A 156 -31.75 24.70 30.54
C PRO A 156 -31.20 24.52 29.12
N VAL A 157 -29.90 24.64 28.97
CA VAL A 157 -29.22 24.36 27.70
C VAL A 157 -28.90 22.87 27.61
N ILE A 158 -29.40 22.22 26.57
CA ILE A 158 -29.08 20.85 26.20
C ILE A 158 -27.82 20.88 25.33
N GLY A 159 -26.78 20.16 25.76
CA GLY A 159 -25.54 19.95 25.04
C GLY A 159 -25.36 18.49 24.63
N THR A 160 -25.00 18.27 23.37
CA THR A 160 -24.76 16.95 22.79
C THR A 160 -23.53 17.01 21.89
N THR A 161 -22.69 15.98 21.95
CA THR A 161 -21.44 15.92 21.18
C THR A 161 -21.26 14.50 20.65
N ALA A 162 -20.83 14.39 19.40
CA ALA A 162 -20.44 13.14 18.80
C ALA A 162 -19.15 13.34 18.00
N THR A 163 -18.31 12.31 17.99
CA THR A 163 -17.15 12.25 17.12
C THR A 163 -17.34 11.06 16.20
N ALA A 164 -17.18 11.27 14.90
CA ALA A 164 -17.15 10.18 13.94
C ALA A 164 -15.84 10.23 13.16
N SER A 165 -15.37 9.05 12.78
CA SER A 165 -14.19 8.89 11.94
C SER A 165 -14.53 8.11 10.68
N ALA A 166 -13.92 8.52 9.57
CA ALA A 166 -13.89 7.78 8.32
C ALA A 166 -12.41 7.69 7.91
N GLN A 167 -11.89 6.47 7.88
CA GLN A 167 -10.55 6.19 7.38
C GLN A 167 -10.67 5.65 5.96
N PRO A 168 -10.44 6.49 4.94
CA PRO A 168 -10.28 5.99 3.59
C PRO A 168 -8.95 5.24 3.51
N GLU A 169 -9.00 4.08 2.88
CA GLU A 169 -7.85 3.20 2.73
C GLU A 169 -7.78 2.70 1.30
N ALA A 170 -6.57 2.55 0.79
CA ALA A 170 -6.33 1.92 -0.50
C ALA A 170 -5.27 0.84 -0.36
N ALA A 171 -5.51 -0.27 -1.05
CA ALA A 171 -4.54 -1.31 -1.30
C ALA A 171 -3.83 -0.98 -2.62
N PHE A 172 -2.54 -0.69 -2.55
CA PHE A 172 -1.75 -0.35 -3.72
C PHE A 172 -0.36 -0.97 -3.65
N SER A 173 0.22 -1.17 -4.83
CA SER A 173 1.55 -1.71 -4.98
C SER A 173 2.33 -0.95 -6.04
N VAL A 174 3.65 -0.94 -5.88
CA VAL A 174 4.60 -0.45 -6.88
C VAL A 174 5.45 -1.61 -7.38
N GLY A 175 5.64 -1.67 -8.68
CA GLY A 175 6.49 -2.64 -9.37
C GLY A 175 5.73 -3.64 -10.24
N SER A 176 6.49 -4.26 -11.13
CA SER A 176 6.14 -5.35 -12.07
C SER A 176 4.96 -5.11 -13.03
N ARG A 177 5.28 -5.08 -14.32
CA ARG A 177 4.47 -5.66 -15.40
C ARG A 177 5.35 -6.54 -16.29
N LEU A 178 5.03 -7.83 -16.41
CA LEU A 178 5.71 -8.71 -17.37
C LEU A 178 4.88 -8.75 -18.67
N ALA A 179 5.43 -8.21 -19.76
CA ALA A 179 4.75 -8.12 -21.05
C ALA A 179 4.99 -9.34 -21.96
N SER A 180 6.08 -10.09 -21.74
CA SER A 180 6.47 -11.24 -22.55
C SER A 180 7.15 -12.32 -21.70
N VAL A 181 7.04 -13.58 -22.13
CA VAL A 181 7.54 -14.74 -21.39
C VAL A 181 8.54 -15.52 -22.22
N ASN A 182 9.74 -15.69 -21.68
CA ASN A 182 10.70 -16.70 -22.13
C ASN A 182 10.86 -17.77 -21.04
N GLY A 183 10.23 -18.93 -21.23
CA GLY A 183 10.20 -20.00 -20.23
C GLY A 183 11.58 -20.54 -19.85
N GLY A 184 12.54 -20.56 -20.78
CA GLY A 184 13.89 -21.04 -20.51
C GLY A 184 14.66 -20.16 -19.53
N ILE A 185 14.62 -18.84 -19.76
CA ILE A 185 15.29 -17.86 -18.89
C ILE A 185 14.64 -17.80 -17.51
N LEU A 186 13.29 -17.79 -17.45
CA LEU A 186 12.54 -17.76 -16.20
C LEU A 186 12.77 -19.01 -15.34
N ASN A 187 12.81 -20.19 -15.95
CA ASN A 187 13.09 -21.45 -15.24
C ASN A 187 14.48 -21.43 -14.62
N ALA A 188 15.50 -20.95 -15.35
CA ALA A 188 16.86 -20.84 -14.86
C ALA A 188 16.98 -19.81 -13.72
N LEU A 189 16.35 -18.65 -13.88
CA LEU A 189 16.36 -17.57 -12.88
C LEU A 189 15.62 -17.96 -11.60
N LEU A 190 14.36 -18.37 -11.71
CA LEU A 190 13.55 -18.75 -10.55
C LEU A 190 14.08 -20.03 -9.92
N GLY A 191 14.56 -20.99 -10.70
CA GLY A 191 15.21 -22.18 -10.15
C GLY A 191 16.39 -21.82 -9.26
N SER A 192 17.27 -20.93 -9.75
CA SER A 192 18.42 -20.46 -8.97
C SER A 192 18.01 -19.68 -7.70
N LEU A 193 17.00 -18.82 -7.80
CA LEU A 193 16.44 -18.08 -6.66
C LEU A 193 15.77 -18.98 -5.60
N LEU A 194 15.05 -20.03 -6.03
CA LEU A 194 14.39 -20.99 -5.16
C LEU A 194 15.34 -22.09 -4.63
N GLY A 195 16.53 -22.21 -5.21
CA GLY A 195 17.53 -23.24 -4.90
C GLY A 195 17.25 -24.60 -5.54
N GLY A 196 16.34 -24.70 -6.51
CA GLY A 196 15.94 -25.96 -7.13
C GLY A 196 15.78 -25.90 -8.65
N ASN A 197 15.40 -27.02 -9.25
CA ASN A 197 15.16 -27.09 -10.69
C ASN A 197 13.68 -26.90 -10.98
N ILE A 198 13.34 -25.85 -11.70
CA ILE A 198 11.97 -25.55 -12.12
C ILE A 198 11.85 -25.88 -13.62
N SER A 199 10.77 -26.55 -13.99
CA SER A 199 10.42 -26.83 -15.38
C SER A 199 8.96 -26.46 -15.60
N LEU A 200 8.72 -25.16 -15.78
CA LEU A 200 7.43 -24.60 -16.13
C LEU A 200 7.39 -24.26 -17.62
N SER A 201 6.22 -24.45 -18.22
CA SER A 201 5.96 -24.05 -19.59
C SER A 201 5.68 -22.55 -19.69
N VAL A 202 5.69 -22.01 -20.91
CA VAL A 202 5.27 -20.62 -21.17
C VAL A 202 3.81 -20.40 -20.75
N MET A 203 2.96 -21.42 -20.88
CA MET A 203 1.57 -21.36 -20.45
C MET A 203 1.46 -21.23 -18.93
N ASP A 204 2.24 -22.00 -18.17
CA ASP A 204 2.28 -21.93 -16.71
C ASP A 204 2.68 -20.52 -16.24
N TYR A 205 3.71 -19.94 -16.87
CA TYR A 205 4.13 -18.57 -16.58
C TYR A 205 3.08 -17.53 -16.94
N ASN A 206 2.44 -17.63 -18.11
CA ASN A 206 1.34 -16.73 -18.48
C ASN A 206 0.18 -16.81 -17.48
N SER A 207 -0.13 -18.01 -17.00
CA SER A 207 -1.13 -18.21 -15.93
C SER A 207 -0.68 -17.59 -14.61
N LEU A 208 0.59 -17.69 -14.23
CA LEU A 208 1.12 -17.04 -13.01
C LEU A 208 1.14 -15.51 -13.11
N ILE A 209 1.52 -14.96 -14.26
CA ILE A 209 1.55 -13.50 -14.50
C ILE A 209 0.14 -12.92 -14.45
N SER A 210 -0.84 -13.66 -14.97
CA SER A 210 -2.25 -13.26 -14.98
C SER A 210 -2.96 -13.57 -13.65
N ALA A 211 -2.32 -14.34 -12.76
CA ALA A 211 -2.92 -14.75 -11.50
C ALA A 211 -2.76 -13.66 -10.44
N ASP A 212 -3.90 -13.26 -9.90
CA ASP A 212 -3.97 -12.43 -8.72
C ASP A 212 -4.34 -13.27 -7.50
N VAL A 213 -3.64 -13.00 -6.41
CA VAL A 213 -3.81 -13.67 -5.13
C VAL A 213 -4.47 -12.69 -4.17
N ASP A 214 -5.64 -13.04 -3.64
CA ASP A 214 -6.26 -12.30 -2.53
C ASP A 214 -5.38 -12.49 -1.28
N VAL A 215 -4.74 -11.40 -0.86
CA VAL A 215 -3.70 -11.38 0.17
C VAL A 215 -4.25 -11.81 1.53
N LEU A 216 -5.52 -11.51 1.83
CA LEU A 216 -6.17 -11.94 3.07
C LEU A 216 -6.42 -13.46 3.08
N SER A 217 -6.85 -14.01 1.96
CA SER A 217 -7.00 -15.47 1.79
C SER A 217 -5.65 -16.17 1.84
N PHE A 218 -4.61 -15.56 1.26
CA PHE A 218 -3.24 -16.03 1.36
C PHE A 218 -2.75 -16.07 2.81
N THR A 219 -2.93 -15.00 3.59
CA THR A 219 -2.52 -14.99 5.00
C THR A 219 -3.29 -16.00 5.85
N ASN A 220 -4.57 -16.26 5.55
CA ASN A 220 -5.33 -17.35 6.16
C ASN A 220 -4.73 -18.73 5.84
N ALA A 221 -4.39 -18.98 4.57
CA ALA A 221 -3.75 -20.22 4.14
C ALA A 221 -2.35 -20.38 4.76
N LEU A 222 -1.62 -19.28 4.91
CA LEU A 222 -0.29 -19.27 5.53
C LEU A 222 -0.37 -19.53 7.04
N ALA A 223 -1.36 -18.95 7.75
CA ALA A 223 -1.61 -19.26 9.15
C ALA A 223 -1.84 -20.76 9.37
N THR A 224 -2.60 -21.39 8.46
CA THR A 224 -2.84 -22.84 8.47
C THR A 224 -1.53 -23.61 8.27
N GLN A 225 -0.70 -23.18 7.31
CA GLN A 225 0.61 -23.78 7.02
C GLN A 225 1.61 -23.62 8.18
N LEU A 226 1.48 -22.57 8.98
CA LEU A 226 2.30 -22.28 10.15
C LEU A 226 1.70 -22.80 11.46
N HIS A 227 0.55 -23.48 11.41
CA HIS A 227 -0.18 -23.98 12.58
C HIS A 227 -0.53 -22.89 13.61
N LEU A 228 -0.88 -21.68 13.15
CA LEU A 228 -1.31 -20.57 14.00
C LEU A 228 -2.85 -20.57 14.12
N THR A 229 -3.36 -20.49 15.34
CA THR A 229 -4.81 -20.51 15.64
C THR A 229 -5.22 -19.31 16.49
N GLY A 230 -6.38 -18.70 16.20
CA GLY A 230 -6.92 -17.60 17.00
C GLY A 230 -6.11 -16.31 16.95
N VAL A 231 -5.34 -16.11 15.89
CA VAL A 231 -4.46 -14.95 15.68
C VAL A 231 -5.08 -13.91 14.73
N THR A 232 -4.50 -12.73 14.66
CA THR A 232 -4.82 -11.67 13.68
C THR A 232 -3.97 -11.80 12.43
N TYR A 233 -4.29 -11.06 11.37
CA TYR A 233 -3.44 -10.99 10.18
C TYR A 233 -2.03 -10.45 10.50
N SER A 234 -1.92 -9.45 11.40
CA SER A 234 -0.63 -8.90 11.83
C SER A 234 0.24 -9.92 12.57
N ASP A 235 -0.36 -10.81 13.36
CA ASP A 235 0.38 -11.86 14.06
C ASP A 235 0.99 -12.88 13.07
N VAL A 236 0.26 -13.18 11.99
CA VAL A 236 0.79 -14.03 10.90
C VAL A 236 1.92 -13.30 10.18
N LEU A 237 1.76 -12.02 9.86
CA LEU A 237 2.81 -11.22 9.19
C LEU A 237 4.04 -10.95 10.07
N ALA A 238 3.91 -11.00 11.39
CA ALA A 238 5.05 -10.95 12.31
C ALA A 238 5.88 -12.25 12.31
N SER A 239 5.33 -13.34 11.75
CA SER A 239 6.01 -14.62 11.65
C SER A 239 6.98 -14.67 10.47
N LYS A 240 7.74 -15.78 10.39
CA LYS A 240 8.64 -16.04 9.27
C LYS A 240 8.22 -17.29 8.51
N ALA A 241 8.29 -17.24 7.18
CA ALA A 241 7.98 -18.38 6.31
C ALA A 241 9.06 -18.61 5.26
N THR A 242 9.15 -19.85 4.78
CA THR A 242 10.00 -20.22 3.64
C THR A 242 9.27 -19.96 2.32
N ILE A 243 10.01 -19.85 1.21
CA ILE A 243 9.38 -19.65 -0.11
C ILE A 243 8.44 -20.80 -0.47
N GLY A 244 8.80 -22.05 -0.13
CA GLY A 244 7.92 -23.20 -0.35
C GLY A 244 6.59 -23.09 0.41
N GLN A 245 6.60 -22.59 1.65
CA GLN A 245 5.39 -22.32 2.43
C GLN A 245 4.56 -21.18 1.82
N ILE A 246 5.21 -20.11 1.34
CA ILE A 246 4.54 -18.99 0.66
C ILE A 246 3.87 -19.48 -0.62
N ALA A 247 4.58 -20.19 -1.50
CA ALA A 247 4.03 -20.74 -2.73
C ALA A 247 2.89 -21.74 -2.47
N THR A 248 3.01 -22.57 -1.43
CA THR A 248 1.93 -23.49 -1.00
C THR A 248 0.69 -22.72 -0.52
N ALA A 249 0.87 -21.68 0.30
CA ALA A 249 -0.24 -20.85 0.76
C ALA A 249 -0.93 -20.13 -0.40
N MET A 250 -0.16 -19.61 -1.37
CA MET A 250 -0.71 -19.00 -2.59
C MET A 250 -1.51 -20.02 -3.43
N ALA A 251 -1.00 -21.23 -3.60
CA ALA A 251 -1.70 -22.30 -4.35
C ALA A 251 -3.03 -22.71 -3.72
N ASN A 252 -3.21 -22.44 -2.43
CA ASN A 252 -4.41 -22.76 -1.67
C ASN A 252 -5.41 -21.59 -1.60
N VAL A 253 -5.10 -20.44 -2.22
CA VAL A 253 -6.04 -19.31 -2.30
C VAL A 253 -7.21 -19.66 -3.23
N PRO A 254 -8.46 -19.43 -2.80
CA PRO A 254 -9.64 -19.65 -3.65
C PRO A 254 -9.64 -18.76 -4.88
N GLY A 255 -10.16 -19.25 -6.00
CA GLY A 255 -10.35 -18.48 -7.23
C GLY A 255 -9.15 -18.46 -8.19
N LEU A 256 -8.01 -19.08 -7.82
CA LEU A 256 -6.91 -19.29 -8.76
C LEU A 256 -7.28 -20.32 -9.84
N ASP A 257 -6.86 -20.04 -11.07
CA ASP A 257 -6.93 -21.01 -12.17
C ASP A 257 -6.12 -22.28 -11.84
N ARG A 258 -6.56 -23.43 -12.37
CA ARG A 258 -5.92 -24.73 -12.15
C ARG A 258 -4.45 -24.74 -12.58
N THR A 259 -4.12 -24.07 -13.67
CA THR A 259 -2.76 -24.00 -14.24
C THR A 259 -1.84 -23.20 -13.32
N ALA A 260 -2.29 -22.03 -12.86
CA ALA A 260 -1.54 -21.21 -11.89
C ALA A 260 -1.32 -21.96 -10.57
N LYS A 261 -2.37 -22.66 -10.09
CA LYS A 261 -2.27 -23.50 -8.89
C LYS A 261 -1.23 -24.62 -9.02
N LEU A 262 -1.25 -25.36 -10.13
CA LEU A 262 -0.26 -26.41 -10.40
C LEU A 262 1.15 -25.84 -10.50
N ALA A 263 1.32 -24.71 -11.18
CA ALA A 263 2.61 -24.03 -11.30
C ALA A 263 3.15 -23.62 -9.91
N LEU A 264 2.31 -23.05 -9.04
CA LEU A 264 2.68 -22.72 -7.65
C LEU A 264 3.05 -23.96 -6.84
N GLN A 265 2.35 -25.08 -7.01
CA GLN A 265 2.67 -26.35 -6.34
C GLN A 265 4.01 -26.94 -6.84
N THR A 266 4.29 -26.85 -8.13
CA THR A 266 5.58 -27.23 -8.71
C THR A 266 6.70 -26.35 -8.16
N MET A 267 6.51 -25.05 -8.05
CA MET A 267 7.48 -24.14 -7.44
C MET A 267 7.69 -24.43 -5.95
N ALA A 268 6.60 -24.69 -5.21
CA ALA A 268 6.66 -25.02 -3.78
C ALA A 268 7.45 -26.32 -3.52
N SER A 269 7.23 -27.35 -4.33
CA SER A 269 7.93 -28.64 -4.23
C SER A 269 9.38 -28.59 -4.71
N SER A 270 9.70 -27.67 -5.63
CA SER A 270 11.05 -27.47 -6.15
C SER A 270 11.88 -26.53 -5.26
N ALA A 271 11.25 -25.73 -4.39
CA ALA A 271 11.94 -24.83 -3.49
C ALA A 271 12.66 -25.61 -2.37
N THR A 272 13.98 -25.74 -2.51
CA THR A 272 14.84 -26.39 -1.50
C THR A 272 15.39 -25.39 -0.49
N ASN A 273 15.32 -24.08 -0.80
CA ASN A 273 15.78 -23.02 0.09
C ASN A 273 14.90 -22.92 1.35
N SER A 274 15.49 -23.21 2.50
CA SER A 274 14.82 -23.19 3.81
C SER A 274 14.99 -21.85 4.57
N VAL A 275 15.47 -20.79 3.92
CA VAL A 275 15.59 -19.46 4.53
C VAL A 275 14.20 -18.95 4.94
N LYS A 276 14.09 -18.51 6.20
CA LYS A 276 12.86 -17.98 6.77
C LYS A 276 12.81 -16.47 6.62
N ILE A 277 11.91 -15.99 5.77
CA ILE A 277 11.70 -14.57 5.45
C ILE A 277 10.74 -13.95 6.46
N PRO A 278 11.03 -12.76 7.03
CA PRO A 278 10.05 -11.95 7.77
C PRO A 278 8.91 -11.52 6.86
N LEU A 279 7.69 -11.95 7.15
CA LEU A 279 6.53 -11.68 6.30
C LEU A 279 6.11 -10.21 6.30
N SER A 280 6.45 -9.46 7.35
CA SER A 280 6.27 -8.02 7.46
C SER A 280 7.05 -7.22 6.41
N HIS A 281 8.09 -7.80 5.80
CA HIS A 281 8.83 -7.16 4.70
C HIS A 281 8.22 -7.47 3.34
N LEU A 282 7.31 -8.46 3.26
CA LEU A 282 6.66 -8.86 2.03
C LEU A 282 5.39 -8.06 1.76
N ILE A 283 4.55 -7.88 2.80
CA ILE A 283 3.22 -7.26 2.72
C ILE A 283 2.99 -6.45 4.01
N ASP A 284 2.39 -5.26 3.88
CA ASP A 284 1.79 -4.53 4.99
C ASP A 284 0.26 -4.41 4.80
N LEU A 285 -0.50 -4.90 5.77
CA LEU A 285 -1.96 -4.83 5.76
C LEU A 285 -2.51 -3.64 6.56
N GLY A 286 -1.64 -2.80 7.14
CA GLY A 286 -2.03 -1.62 7.90
C GLY A 286 -3.08 -1.94 8.98
N SER A 287 -4.15 -1.16 9.01
CA SER A 287 -5.29 -1.34 9.92
C SER A 287 -6.01 -2.68 9.76
N VAL A 288 -6.07 -3.21 8.52
CA VAL A 288 -6.67 -4.53 8.21
C VAL A 288 -5.89 -5.65 8.87
N GLY A 289 -4.60 -5.42 9.16
CA GLY A 289 -3.76 -6.33 9.94
C GLY A 289 -4.35 -6.72 11.30
N SER A 290 -5.07 -5.80 11.95
CA SER A 290 -5.67 -6.04 13.27
C SER A 290 -6.91 -6.94 13.28
N LEU A 291 -7.46 -7.25 12.10
CA LEU A 291 -8.63 -8.11 11.99
C LEU A 291 -8.29 -9.57 12.29
N GLY A 292 -9.27 -10.29 12.82
CA GLY A 292 -9.17 -11.74 12.99
C GLY A 292 -9.11 -12.44 11.64
N LEU A 293 -8.39 -13.57 11.57
CA LEU A 293 -8.34 -14.40 10.37
C LEU A 293 -9.74 -14.75 9.86
N GLY A 294 -9.92 -14.68 8.53
CA GLY A 294 -11.21 -14.90 7.86
C GLY A 294 -12.15 -13.69 7.84
N GLN A 295 -11.83 -12.59 8.56
CA GLN A 295 -12.57 -11.35 8.44
C GLN A 295 -12.10 -10.55 7.22
N LYS A 296 -13.03 -9.96 6.47
CA LYS A 296 -12.75 -9.09 5.32
C LYS A 296 -13.56 -7.79 5.42
N PRO A 297 -12.93 -6.61 5.35
CA PRO A 297 -13.66 -5.36 5.24
C PRO A 297 -14.50 -5.36 3.96
N ALA A 298 -15.77 -4.96 4.08
CA ALA A 298 -16.65 -4.87 2.92
C ALA A 298 -16.11 -3.83 1.92
N GLY A 299 -15.92 -4.25 0.66
CA GLY A 299 -15.48 -3.37 -0.43
C GLY A 299 -13.96 -3.18 -0.56
N LEU A 300 -13.14 -3.76 0.34
CA LEU A 300 -11.68 -3.69 0.24
C LEU A 300 -11.13 -5.02 -0.27
N SER A 301 -10.75 -5.06 -1.56
CA SER A 301 -9.93 -6.14 -2.10
C SER A 301 -8.46 -5.82 -1.90
N VAL A 302 -7.68 -6.83 -1.53
CA VAL A 302 -6.23 -6.70 -1.43
C VAL A 302 -5.68 -7.81 -2.30
N ASP A 303 -5.47 -7.49 -3.57
CA ASP A 303 -4.93 -8.44 -4.53
C ASP A 303 -3.46 -8.13 -4.81
N ALA A 304 -2.69 -9.17 -5.05
CA ALA A 304 -1.28 -9.11 -5.42
C ALA A 304 -1.01 -10.06 -6.58
N SER A 305 -0.19 -9.65 -7.55
CA SER A 305 0.25 -10.57 -8.61
C SER A 305 1.04 -11.72 -8.01
N ALA A 306 0.72 -12.95 -8.41
CA ALA A 306 1.41 -14.14 -7.91
C ALA A 306 2.91 -14.10 -8.21
N MET A 307 3.28 -13.67 -9.42
CA MET A 307 4.69 -13.52 -9.79
C MET A 307 5.40 -12.49 -8.92
N SER A 308 4.78 -11.35 -8.65
CA SER A 308 5.37 -10.29 -7.82
C SER A 308 5.58 -10.75 -6.38
N MET A 309 4.62 -11.50 -5.81
CA MET A 309 4.76 -12.10 -4.48
C MET A 309 5.92 -13.11 -4.43
N LEU A 310 6.03 -13.99 -5.43
CA LEU A 310 7.09 -14.99 -5.51
C LEU A 310 8.47 -14.34 -5.66
N SER A 311 8.58 -13.36 -6.55
CA SER A 311 9.83 -12.64 -6.78
C SER A 311 10.26 -11.82 -5.56
N ALA A 312 9.32 -11.15 -4.89
CA ALA A 312 9.60 -10.44 -3.65
C ALA A 312 10.01 -11.40 -2.51
N ALA A 313 9.34 -12.54 -2.37
CA ALA A 313 9.73 -13.56 -1.40
C ALA A 313 11.12 -14.13 -1.72
N ALA A 314 11.40 -14.45 -2.98
CA ALA A 314 12.69 -14.95 -3.42
C ALA A 314 13.83 -13.94 -3.19
N ALA A 315 13.59 -12.66 -3.47
CA ALA A 315 14.52 -11.58 -3.18
C ALA A 315 14.88 -11.52 -1.69
N LEU A 316 13.87 -11.58 -0.81
CA LEU A 316 14.06 -11.54 0.64
C LEU A 316 14.72 -12.80 1.21
N ALA A 317 14.52 -13.98 0.60
CA ALA A 317 15.14 -15.23 1.03
C ALA A 317 16.59 -15.37 0.60
N ASN A 318 17.03 -14.64 -0.41
CA ASN A 318 18.39 -14.73 -0.91
C ASN A 318 19.35 -13.88 -0.05
N GLY A 319 19.52 -14.23 1.23
CA GLY A 319 20.27 -13.45 2.24
C GLY A 319 21.78 -13.26 2.02
N LYS A 320 22.33 -13.67 0.85
CA LYS A 320 23.67 -13.27 0.37
C LYS A 320 23.60 -12.28 -0.81
N ASN A 321 22.38 -11.83 -1.16
CA ASN A 321 22.03 -10.87 -2.18
C ASN A 321 22.68 -11.12 -3.54
N GLN A 322 23.04 -12.35 -3.90
CA GLN A 322 23.65 -12.66 -5.20
C GLN A 322 23.12 -13.97 -5.77
N VAL A 323 22.71 -13.94 -7.03
CA VAL A 323 22.37 -15.10 -7.85
C VAL A 323 23.25 -15.08 -9.08
N SER A 324 23.83 -16.21 -9.46
CA SER A 324 24.52 -16.35 -10.74
C SER A 324 23.90 -17.47 -11.56
N VAL A 325 23.48 -17.13 -12.78
CA VAL A 325 22.83 -18.01 -13.73
C VAL A 325 23.69 -18.07 -14.99
N ASN A 326 24.13 -19.26 -15.37
CA ASN A 326 24.75 -19.48 -16.68
C ASN A 326 23.65 -19.85 -17.68
N LEU A 327 23.35 -18.94 -18.59
CA LEU A 327 22.35 -19.11 -19.63
C LEU A 327 22.93 -19.79 -20.89
N GLY A 328 24.24 -20.02 -20.96
CA GLY A 328 24.91 -20.71 -22.07
C GLY A 328 24.63 -20.04 -23.43
N ALA A 329 24.39 -20.87 -24.46
CA ALA A 329 24.00 -20.44 -25.81
C ALA A 329 22.46 -20.46 -26.01
N THR A 330 21.67 -20.36 -24.92
CA THR A 330 20.20 -20.41 -24.98
C THR A 330 19.61 -19.18 -25.71
N ILE A 331 20.40 -18.11 -25.85
CA ILE A 331 20.00 -16.88 -26.51
C ILE A 331 20.52 -16.88 -27.95
N PRO A 332 19.64 -16.85 -28.97
CA PRO A 332 20.06 -16.80 -30.36
C PRO A 332 21.01 -15.63 -30.63
N GLY A 333 22.13 -15.91 -31.30
CA GLY A 333 23.15 -14.90 -31.62
C GLY A 333 24.26 -14.73 -30.56
N LEU A 334 24.13 -15.34 -29.39
CA LEU A 334 25.16 -15.33 -28.34
C LEU A 334 25.81 -16.72 -28.20
N THR A 335 27.12 -16.76 -27.96
CA THR A 335 27.89 -18.01 -27.77
C THR A 335 28.04 -18.39 -26.31
N SER A 336 28.05 -17.40 -25.42
CA SER A 336 27.95 -17.62 -23.97
C SER A 336 27.22 -16.45 -23.33
N THR A 337 26.50 -16.71 -22.24
CA THR A 337 25.81 -15.69 -21.47
C THR A 337 25.81 -16.06 -20.00
N THR A 338 26.44 -15.22 -19.18
CA THR A 338 26.42 -15.35 -17.71
C THR A 338 25.71 -14.15 -17.12
N LEU A 339 24.70 -14.40 -16.30
CA LEU A 339 23.91 -13.40 -15.63
C LEU A 339 24.19 -13.47 -14.12
N GLN A 340 24.49 -12.34 -13.52
CA GLN A 340 24.60 -12.18 -12.07
C GLN A 340 23.60 -11.11 -11.63
N ILE A 341 22.88 -11.39 -10.56
CA ILE A 341 21.82 -10.51 -10.05
C ILE A 341 22.05 -10.34 -8.57
N ALA A 342 21.97 -9.10 -8.11
CA ALA A 342 21.91 -8.77 -6.71
C ALA A 342 20.66 -7.94 -6.43
N ILE A 343 20.00 -8.24 -5.31
CA ILE A 343 18.79 -7.54 -4.88
C ILE A 343 19.06 -7.01 -3.48
N GLY A 344 18.86 -5.71 -3.30
CA GLY A 344 19.06 -5.03 -2.03
C GLY A 344 17.84 -5.16 -1.11
N GLU A 345 17.98 -4.66 0.12
CA GLU A 345 16.86 -4.55 1.04
C GLU A 345 16.00 -3.31 0.70
N PRO A 346 14.67 -3.37 0.87
CA PRO A 346 13.83 -2.18 0.74
C PRO A 346 14.21 -1.12 1.77
N MET A 347 14.32 0.15 1.35
CA MET A 347 14.66 1.23 2.28
C MET A 347 13.56 1.41 3.34
N GLN A 348 13.94 1.51 4.61
CA GLN A 348 13.04 1.80 5.75
C GLN A 348 11.94 0.75 5.97
N ASN A 349 12.16 -0.52 5.63
CA ASN A 349 11.14 -1.59 5.72
C ASN A 349 9.84 -1.27 4.95
N SER A 350 9.94 -0.49 3.87
CA SER A 350 8.79 -0.17 3.01
C SER A 350 8.46 -1.40 2.14
N PRO A 351 7.28 -2.02 2.30
CA PRO A 351 6.88 -3.13 1.44
C PRO A 351 6.57 -2.62 0.03
N TRP A 352 6.54 -3.54 -0.94
CA TRP A 352 6.12 -3.23 -2.31
C TRP A 352 4.59 -3.15 -2.46
N LEU A 353 3.84 -3.70 -1.50
CA LEU A 353 2.38 -3.69 -1.42
C LEU A 353 1.92 -3.31 -0.01
N ALA A 354 1.01 -2.34 0.08
CA ALA A 354 0.45 -1.88 1.34
C ALA A 354 -1.06 -1.62 1.24
N VAL A 355 -1.77 -1.89 2.34
CA VAL A 355 -3.11 -1.35 2.61
C VAL A 355 -2.95 -0.22 3.59
N ALA A 356 -3.16 1.02 3.16
CA ALA A 356 -2.79 2.14 4.01
C ALA A 356 -3.57 3.43 3.77
N GLU A 357 -3.41 4.34 4.73
CA GLU A 357 -3.95 5.69 4.73
C GLU A 357 -3.11 6.65 3.86
N LEU A 358 -3.67 7.84 3.63
CA LEU A 358 -3.01 8.97 2.99
C LEU A 358 -1.61 9.22 3.56
N GLY A 359 -0.64 9.43 2.66
CA GLY A 359 0.76 9.70 3.00
C GLY A 359 1.67 8.48 3.02
N THR A 360 1.11 7.27 2.95
CA THR A 360 1.90 6.03 2.93
C THR A 360 2.72 5.90 1.66
N VAL A 361 3.94 5.38 1.81
CA VAL A 361 4.92 5.21 0.74
C VAL A 361 5.30 3.74 0.63
N VAL A 362 5.17 3.18 -0.57
CA VAL A 362 5.69 1.85 -0.93
C VAL A 362 6.87 2.02 -1.88
N ARG A 363 7.86 1.13 -1.77
CA ARG A 363 9.09 1.17 -2.57
C ARG A 363 9.47 -0.22 -3.06
N THR A 364 10.05 -0.29 -4.25
CA THR A 364 10.71 -1.51 -4.72
C THR A 364 12.10 -1.65 -4.10
N ALA A 365 12.67 -2.85 -4.16
CA ALA A 365 14.07 -3.07 -3.82
C ALA A 365 15.00 -2.49 -4.92
N GLN A 366 16.22 -2.13 -4.52
CA GLN A 366 17.30 -1.84 -5.48
C GLN A 366 17.78 -3.14 -6.12
N THR A 367 18.13 -3.11 -7.39
CA THR A 367 18.58 -4.29 -8.12
C THR A 367 19.83 -3.97 -8.95
N ARG A 368 20.84 -4.83 -8.86
CA ARG A 368 22.03 -4.82 -9.72
C ARG A 368 22.03 -6.05 -10.59
N ILE A 369 22.28 -5.86 -11.87
CA ILE A 369 22.48 -6.91 -12.86
C ILE A 369 23.87 -6.76 -13.46
N LYS A 370 24.57 -7.87 -13.59
CA LYS A 370 25.78 -7.99 -14.39
C LYS A 370 25.59 -9.11 -15.40
N LEU A 371 25.51 -8.73 -16.65
CA LEU A 371 25.37 -9.61 -17.80
C LEU A 371 26.69 -9.62 -18.57
N ASN A 372 27.31 -10.79 -18.66
CA ASN A 372 28.45 -11.02 -19.54
C ASN A 372 27.99 -11.88 -20.70
N ALA A 373 27.88 -11.29 -21.89
CA ALA A 373 27.56 -12.00 -23.12
C ALA A 373 28.77 -12.02 -24.06
N SER A 374 28.96 -13.11 -24.79
CA SER A 374 29.96 -13.20 -25.86
C SER A 374 29.33 -13.61 -27.17
N VAL A 375 29.88 -13.12 -28.27
CA VAL A 375 29.54 -13.50 -29.64
C VAL A 375 30.83 -13.92 -30.33
N THR A 376 30.89 -15.16 -30.79
CA THR A 376 31.98 -15.61 -31.67
C THR A 376 31.56 -15.35 -33.10
N VAL A 377 32.39 -14.62 -33.83
CA VAL A 377 32.07 -14.22 -35.20
C VAL A 377 32.78 -15.18 -36.15
N GLY A 378 32.05 -15.66 -37.16
CA GLY A 378 32.66 -16.41 -38.27
C GLY A 378 33.59 -15.49 -39.06
N THR A 379 34.84 -15.38 -38.63
CA THR A 379 35.94 -14.55 -39.19
C THR A 379 35.54 -13.50 -40.24
N PRO A 380 34.82 -12.42 -39.87
CA PRO A 380 34.59 -11.31 -40.77
C PRO A 380 35.96 -10.69 -41.07
N ASN A 381 36.36 -10.70 -42.34
CA ASN A 381 37.54 -9.98 -42.78
C ASN A 381 37.20 -8.49 -42.75
N LEU A 382 37.80 -7.75 -41.82
CA LEU A 382 37.57 -6.31 -41.66
C LEU A 382 38.43 -5.48 -42.64
N GLY A 383 39.18 -6.14 -43.52
CA GLY A 383 40.13 -5.52 -44.45
C GLY A 383 41.55 -5.46 -43.88
N GLY A 384 42.56 -5.26 -44.73
CA GLY A 384 43.96 -5.11 -44.30
C GLY A 384 44.57 -6.30 -43.56
N GLY A 385 44.01 -7.51 -43.71
CA GLY A 385 44.49 -8.71 -43.00
C GLY A 385 44.01 -8.82 -41.54
N THR A 386 43.04 -7.99 -41.13
CA THR A 386 42.42 -8.03 -39.80
C THR A 386 41.16 -8.91 -39.79
N LYS A 387 41.03 -9.74 -38.76
CA LYS A 387 39.87 -10.61 -38.51
C LYS A 387 39.31 -10.33 -37.12
N LEU A 388 37.99 -10.19 -37.02
CA LEU A 388 37.29 -10.16 -35.74
C LEU A 388 37.01 -11.59 -35.27
N LEU A 389 37.50 -11.96 -34.09
CA LEU A 389 37.38 -13.32 -33.55
C LEU A 389 36.17 -13.44 -32.62
N ALA A 390 36.07 -12.53 -31.66
CA ALA A 390 35.03 -12.52 -30.67
C ALA A 390 34.69 -11.09 -30.25
N VAL A 391 33.47 -10.90 -29.78
CA VAL A 391 33.00 -9.67 -29.15
C VAL A 391 32.37 -10.04 -27.82
N ASN A 392 32.75 -9.32 -26.77
CA ASN A 392 32.24 -9.45 -25.42
C ASN A 392 31.44 -8.20 -25.04
N LEU A 393 30.35 -8.42 -24.33
CA LEU A 393 29.44 -7.40 -23.84
C LEU A 393 29.28 -7.57 -22.32
N PRO A 394 30.16 -6.96 -21.51
CA PRO A 394 30.00 -6.90 -20.06
C PRO A 394 29.11 -5.71 -19.70
N LEU A 395 27.81 -5.97 -19.65
CA LEU A 395 26.79 -5.01 -19.30
C LEU A 395 26.49 -5.07 -17.79
N ASN A 396 26.57 -3.93 -17.11
CA ASN A 396 26.17 -3.78 -15.73
C ASN A 396 25.00 -2.80 -15.70
N VAL A 397 23.92 -3.14 -15.00
CA VAL A 397 22.73 -2.30 -14.84
C VAL A 397 22.40 -2.23 -13.37
N GLU A 398 22.40 -1.04 -12.82
CA GLU A 398 21.93 -0.74 -11.47
C GLU A 398 20.62 0.05 -11.58
N VAL A 399 19.56 -0.50 -10.98
CA VAL A 399 18.26 0.15 -10.90
C VAL A 399 17.96 0.43 -9.44
N ALA A 400 17.78 1.70 -9.12
CA ALA A 400 17.37 2.15 -7.80
C ALA A 400 15.88 1.82 -7.55
N TYR A 401 15.39 2.13 -6.35
CA TYR A 401 14.00 1.90 -6.00
C TYR A 401 13.06 2.82 -6.78
N ALA A 402 11.94 2.27 -7.25
CA ALA A 402 10.77 3.06 -7.62
C ALA A 402 9.94 3.34 -6.35
N GLU A 403 9.27 4.50 -6.31
CA GLU A 403 8.46 4.95 -5.19
C GLU A 403 7.02 5.23 -5.65
N ALA A 404 6.05 4.81 -4.84
CA ALA A 404 4.67 5.24 -4.99
C ALA A 404 4.13 5.73 -3.65
N LYS A 405 3.56 6.93 -3.63
CA LYS A 405 2.98 7.56 -2.46
C LYS A 405 1.49 7.80 -2.65
N LEU A 406 0.68 7.31 -1.72
CA LEU A 406 -0.75 7.60 -1.68
C LEU A 406 -0.98 9.07 -1.30
N THR A 407 -1.49 9.87 -2.24
CA THR A 407 -1.65 11.32 -2.08
C THR A 407 -3.08 11.74 -1.79
N ASP A 408 -4.08 11.06 -2.35
CA ASP A 408 -5.49 11.37 -2.14
C ASP A 408 -6.40 10.14 -2.32
N ILE A 409 -7.52 10.11 -1.58
CA ILE A 409 -8.64 9.19 -1.79
C ILE A 409 -9.90 10.04 -1.68
N SER A 410 -10.65 10.15 -2.77
CA SER A 410 -11.88 10.96 -2.82
C SER A 410 -13.07 10.14 -3.29
N CYS A 411 -14.24 10.39 -2.68
CA CYS A 411 -15.50 9.70 -2.97
C CYS A 411 -16.65 10.71 -3.09
N ALA A 412 -16.59 11.57 -4.10
CA ALA A 412 -17.43 12.76 -4.19
C ALA A 412 -18.95 12.51 -4.16
N THR A 413 -19.40 11.35 -4.65
CA THR A 413 -20.82 10.98 -4.73
C THR A 413 -21.12 9.60 -4.14
N GLY A 414 -20.20 9.05 -3.33
CA GLY A 414 -20.31 7.75 -2.69
C GLY A 414 -19.28 6.72 -3.19
N PRO A 415 -19.42 5.43 -2.78
CA PRO A 415 -18.40 4.40 -3.04
C PRO A 415 -18.10 4.15 -4.53
N SER A 416 -19.08 4.34 -5.41
CA SER A 416 -18.93 4.12 -6.85
C SER A 416 -18.15 5.22 -7.58
N SER A 417 -17.94 6.39 -6.96
CA SER A 417 -17.14 7.49 -7.51
C SER A 417 -15.76 7.61 -6.85
N ILE A 418 -15.30 6.53 -6.21
CA ILE A 418 -13.97 6.49 -5.60
C ILE A 418 -12.88 6.80 -6.63
N LYS A 419 -11.96 7.67 -6.23
CA LYS A 419 -10.75 8.03 -6.96
C LYS A 419 -9.57 7.97 -6.01
N VAL A 420 -8.52 7.25 -6.42
CA VAL A 420 -7.28 7.15 -5.67
C VAL A 420 -6.18 7.84 -6.45
N SER A 421 -5.49 8.79 -5.83
CA SER A 421 -4.33 9.45 -6.42
C SER A 421 -3.04 8.92 -5.79
N ILE A 422 -2.11 8.53 -6.64
CA ILE A 422 -0.78 8.04 -6.27
C ILE A 422 0.26 8.92 -6.96
N ALA A 423 1.14 9.56 -6.19
CA ALA A 423 2.34 10.16 -6.75
C ALA A 423 3.39 9.06 -6.94
N ALA A 424 3.71 8.75 -8.19
CA ALA A 424 4.67 7.72 -8.56
C ALA A 424 5.96 8.36 -9.09
N GLN A 425 7.09 7.91 -8.58
CA GLN A 425 8.42 8.34 -8.99
C GLN A 425 9.21 7.09 -9.43
N PRO A 426 9.61 7.01 -10.71
CA PRO A 426 10.42 5.89 -11.17
C PRO A 426 11.83 5.94 -10.57
N GLY A 427 12.48 4.78 -10.53
CA GLY A 427 13.81 4.62 -9.92
C GLY A 427 14.94 5.01 -10.88
N VAL A 428 15.98 5.65 -10.33
CA VAL A 428 17.21 6.01 -11.06
C VAL A 428 17.81 4.77 -11.70
N VAL A 429 18.29 4.90 -12.93
CA VAL A 429 19.00 3.83 -13.63
C VAL A 429 20.39 4.30 -13.93
N GLU A 430 21.35 3.44 -13.66
CA GLU A 430 22.71 3.56 -14.14
C GLU A 430 23.10 2.28 -14.88
N ALA A 431 23.69 2.41 -16.06
CA ALA A 431 24.14 1.28 -16.84
C ALA A 431 25.55 1.54 -17.39
N HIS A 432 26.37 0.50 -17.36
CA HIS A 432 27.77 0.55 -17.78
C HIS A 432 28.11 -0.64 -18.65
N LEU A 433 28.70 -0.38 -19.81
CA LEU A 433 29.36 -1.38 -20.62
C LEU A 433 30.84 -1.35 -20.22
N ALA A 434 31.21 -2.12 -19.20
CA ALA A 434 32.53 -2.03 -18.55
C ALA A 434 32.81 -3.24 -17.63
N ASN A 435 34.07 -3.41 -17.24
CA ASN A 435 34.45 -4.38 -16.21
C ASN A 435 34.14 -3.79 -14.83
N SER A 436 33.33 -4.50 -14.04
CA SER A 436 33.06 -4.18 -12.64
C SER A 436 33.88 -5.05 -11.69
N ASN A 437 34.42 -4.46 -10.63
CA ASN A 437 35.06 -5.23 -9.56
C ASN A 437 34.00 -6.13 -8.89
N ALA A 438 34.28 -7.43 -8.80
CA ALA A 438 33.37 -8.42 -8.24
C ALA A 438 33.24 -8.31 -6.71
N SER A 439 34.23 -7.72 -6.02
CA SER A 439 34.17 -7.53 -4.58
C SER A 439 33.08 -6.52 -4.23
N GLY A 440 32.05 -6.96 -3.51
CA GLY A 440 30.96 -6.08 -3.07
C GLY A 440 29.85 -5.85 -4.10
N PHE A 441 29.72 -6.66 -5.15
CA PHE A 441 28.59 -6.56 -6.11
C PHE A 441 27.22 -6.52 -5.41
N ALA A 442 27.07 -7.38 -4.40
CA ALA A 442 25.89 -7.52 -3.54
C ALA A 442 25.84 -6.52 -2.37
N ASP A 443 26.85 -5.68 -2.19
CA ASP A 443 26.91 -4.64 -1.16
C ASP A 443 26.42 -3.30 -1.74
N PHE A 444 25.14 -3.00 -1.46
CA PHE A 444 24.49 -1.77 -1.90
C PHE A 444 24.92 -0.54 -1.10
N THR A 445 25.72 -0.69 -0.04
CA THR A 445 26.25 0.44 0.73
C THR A 445 27.47 1.09 0.06
N GLN A 446 28.07 0.41 -0.92
CA GLN A 446 29.23 0.88 -1.67
C GLN A 446 28.90 1.08 -3.15
N PRO A 447 29.38 2.17 -3.78
CA PRO A 447 29.26 2.34 -5.21
C PRO A 447 30.14 1.33 -5.95
N GLN A 448 29.69 0.89 -7.12
CA GLN A 448 30.52 0.03 -7.98
C GLN A 448 31.66 0.82 -8.62
N SER A 449 32.81 0.16 -8.79
CA SER A 449 33.92 0.69 -9.58
C SER A 449 33.98 0.01 -10.94
N PHE A 450 34.14 0.82 -11.98
CA PHE A 450 34.18 0.39 -13.37
C PHE A 450 35.53 0.69 -14.01
N SER A 451 35.97 -0.21 -14.88
CA SER A 451 37.21 -0.11 -15.64
C SER A 451 36.99 -0.59 -17.08
N ASN A 452 37.91 -0.24 -17.98
CA ASN A 452 37.82 -0.69 -19.37
C ASN A 452 37.73 -2.21 -19.44
N ALA A 453 36.81 -2.70 -20.26
CA ALA A 453 36.62 -4.11 -20.53
C ALA A 453 37.20 -4.51 -21.87
N ASP A 454 37.61 -5.77 -22.01
CA ASP A 454 37.93 -6.38 -23.29
C ASP A 454 36.64 -6.55 -24.09
N ILE A 455 36.41 -5.67 -25.07
CA ILE A 455 35.18 -5.64 -25.89
C ILE A 455 35.32 -6.54 -27.11
N ALA A 456 36.50 -6.59 -27.73
CA ALA A 456 36.70 -7.35 -28.94
C ALA A 456 38.12 -7.90 -29.09
N ASP A 457 38.20 -9.09 -29.67
CA ASP A 457 39.44 -9.77 -30.00
C ASP A 457 39.69 -9.71 -31.50
N LEU A 458 40.81 -9.10 -31.88
CA LEU A 458 41.24 -8.96 -33.27
C LEU A 458 42.47 -9.81 -33.55
N ARG A 459 42.57 -10.34 -34.76
CA ARG A 459 43.79 -10.98 -35.28
C ARG A 459 44.26 -10.26 -36.53
N LEU A 460 45.52 -9.82 -36.52
CA LEU A 460 46.15 -9.17 -37.67
C LEU A 460 47.24 -10.09 -38.23
N ALA A 461 47.02 -10.70 -39.40
CA ALA A 461 48.00 -11.52 -40.14
C ALA A 461 49.03 -12.31 -39.29
N LEU A 462 50.20 -11.69 -39.00
CA LEU A 462 51.37 -12.25 -38.28
C LEU A 462 51.36 -12.03 -36.75
N ILE A 463 50.45 -11.20 -36.22
CA ILE A 463 50.29 -10.91 -34.78
C ILE A 463 49.21 -11.83 -34.19
N PRO A 464 49.49 -12.53 -33.08
CA PRO A 464 48.62 -13.60 -32.59
C PRO A 464 47.28 -13.12 -32.01
N LEU A 465 47.21 -11.94 -31.37
CA LEU A 465 45.97 -11.37 -30.82
C LEU A 465 46.14 -9.89 -30.47
N LEU A 466 45.17 -9.05 -30.82
CA LEU A 466 45.06 -7.64 -30.43
C LEU A 466 43.75 -7.46 -29.67
N GLN A 467 43.83 -6.92 -28.45
CA GLN A 467 42.67 -6.67 -27.61
C GLN A 467 42.18 -5.24 -27.81
N VAL A 468 40.89 -5.12 -28.07
CA VAL A 468 40.16 -3.85 -28.08
C VAL A 468 39.49 -3.70 -26.74
N THR A 469 39.95 -2.75 -25.94
CA THR A 469 39.35 -2.41 -24.66
C THR A 469 38.45 -1.19 -24.78
N GLY A 470 37.46 -1.07 -23.91
CA GLY A 470 36.58 0.09 -23.92
C GLY A 470 35.61 0.14 -22.78
N SER A 471 34.93 1.28 -22.68
CA SER A 471 33.85 1.49 -21.73
C SER A 471 32.83 2.50 -22.22
N SER A 472 31.59 2.35 -21.78
CA SER A 472 30.57 3.40 -21.84
C SER A 472 29.68 3.38 -20.61
N ALA A 473 29.06 4.53 -20.34
CA ALA A 473 28.14 4.72 -19.22
C ALA A 473 26.88 5.44 -19.69
N PHE A 474 25.77 5.15 -19.03
CA PHE A 474 24.48 5.78 -19.22
C PHE A 474 23.82 5.94 -17.85
N SER A 475 23.22 7.10 -17.58
CA SER A 475 22.55 7.36 -16.30
C SER A 475 21.31 8.22 -16.48
N VAL A 476 20.24 7.90 -15.75
CA VAL A 476 19.00 8.67 -15.68
C VAL A 476 18.76 9.09 -14.24
N THR A 477 19.04 10.36 -13.92
CA THR A 477 19.10 10.86 -12.54
C THR A 477 18.02 11.88 -12.18
N ASN A 478 17.33 12.48 -13.16
CA ASN A 478 16.33 13.53 -12.92
C ASN A 478 14.91 12.98 -13.08
N MET A 479 14.31 12.53 -11.97
CA MET A 479 13.01 11.86 -11.96
C MET A 479 12.06 12.62 -11.05
N ALA A 480 11.06 13.28 -11.63
CA ALA A 480 10.03 13.99 -10.88
C ALA A 480 8.84 13.07 -10.59
N PRO A 481 8.23 13.14 -9.40
CA PRO A 481 6.99 12.44 -9.11
C PRO A 481 5.89 12.87 -10.09
N THR A 482 5.17 11.91 -10.64
CA THR A 482 4.00 12.13 -11.50
C THR A 482 2.75 11.59 -10.81
N ASN A 483 1.68 12.38 -10.79
CA ASN A 483 0.44 11.97 -10.13
C ASN A 483 -0.40 11.10 -11.07
N LEU A 484 -0.68 9.88 -10.64
CA LEU A 484 -1.58 8.92 -11.27
C LEU A 484 -2.90 8.91 -10.54
N THR A 485 -4.02 8.97 -11.26
CA THR A 485 -5.36 8.85 -10.65
C THR A 485 -6.03 7.58 -11.14
N PHE A 486 -6.50 6.74 -10.22
CA PHE A 486 -7.24 5.50 -10.48
C PHE A 486 -8.71 5.70 -10.16
N SER A 487 -9.59 5.42 -11.13
CA SER A 487 -11.04 5.41 -10.95
C SER A 487 -11.53 4.09 -10.37
N ALA A 488 -12.78 4.03 -9.90
CA ALA A 488 -13.44 2.79 -9.50
C ALA A 488 -13.32 1.68 -10.57
N THR A 489 -13.46 2.02 -11.85
CA THR A 489 -13.32 1.09 -12.97
C THR A 489 -11.88 0.61 -13.14
N ASP A 490 -10.89 1.51 -13.00
CA ASP A 490 -9.47 1.13 -13.04
C ASP A 490 -9.14 0.13 -11.93
N ILE A 491 -9.66 0.36 -10.72
CA ILE A 491 -9.46 -0.50 -9.55
C ILE A 491 -10.13 -1.86 -9.77
N ALA A 492 -11.39 -1.87 -10.22
CA ALA A 492 -12.14 -3.10 -10.51
C ALA A 492 -11.48 -3.94 -11.61
N ASN A 493 -10.94 -3.28 -12.65
CA ASN A 493 -10.19 -3.94 -13.72
C ASN A 493 -8.73 -4.20 -13.37
N ARG A 494 -8.30 -3.83 -12.15
CA ARG A 494 -6.93 -4.02 -11.67
C ARG A 494 -5.88 -3.41 -12.60
N ALA A 495 -6.21 -2.27 -13.20
CA ALA A 495 -5.39 -1.62 -14.21
C ALA A 495 -4.03 -1.20 -13.65
N ILE A 496 -2.99 -1.41 -14.45
CA ILE A 496 -1.64 -0.92 -14.17
C ILE A 496 -1.44 0.40 -14.91
N LYS A 497 -0.98 1.43 -14.21
CA LYS A 497 -0.58 2.71 -14.81
C LYS A 497 0.92 2.90 -14.62
N THR A 498 1.61 3.21 -15.70
CA THR A 498 3.07 3.31 -15.74
C THR A 498 3.48 4.78 -15.81
N VAL A 499 4.40 5.19 -14.94
CA VAL A 499 5.17 6.43 -15.13
C VAL A 499 6.51 6.04 -15.73
N SER A 500 6.86 6.60 -16.88
CA SER A 500 8.12 6.32 -17.56
C SER A 500 8.88 7.62 -17.77
N THR A 501 10.21 7.55 -17.79
CA THR A 501 11.04 8.69 -18.19
C THR A 501 10.94 8.88 -19.70
N LYS A 502 10.61 10.10 -20.14
CA LYS A 502 10.36 10.44 -21.56
C LYS A 502 11.53 10.14 -22.52
N ASN A 503 12.70 9.76 -22.01
CA ASN A 503 13.96 9.61 -22.76
C ASN A 503 14.40 8.14 -22.97
N LEU A 504 13.62 7.14 -22.54
CA LEU A 504 13.94 5.72 -22.73
C LEU A 504 13.23 5.09 -23.94
N THR A 505 12.88 5.88 -24.96
CA THR A 505 12.29 5.35 -26.21
C THR A 505 13.30 4.58 -27.07
N GLN A 506 14.59 4.61 -26.73
CA GLN A 506 15.65 3.85 -27.38
C GLN A 506 16.18 2.75 -26.45
N SER A 507 16.66 1.66 -27.05
CA SER A 507 17.26 0.54 -26.34
C SER A 507 18.49 0.97 -25.51
N LEU A 508 18.53 0.55 -24.24
CA LEU A 508 19.62 0.85 -23.29
C LEU A 508 20.97 0.41 -23.87
N THR A 509 21.02 -0.81 -24.39
CA THR A 509 22.24 -1.39 -24.95
C THR A 509 22.67 -0.63 -26.22
N THR A 510 21.73 -0.20 -27.06
CA THR A 510 22.05 0.60 -28.26
C THR A 510 22.66 1.95 -27.88
N SER A 511 22.13 2.63 -26.85
CA SER A 511 22.72 3.88 -26.36
C SER A 511 24.14 3.67 -25.81
N LEU A 512 24.40 2.58 -25.10
CA LEU A 512 25.72 2.24 -24.59
C LEU A 512 26.72 1.90 -25.70
N VAL A 513 26.29 1.16 -26.73
CA VAL A 513 27.13 0.80 -27.89
C VAL A 513 27.48 2.03 -28.72
N ASN A 514 26.54 2.94 -28.92
CA ASN A 514 26.79 4.18 -29.66
C ASN A 514 27.74 5.14 -28.92
N ASN A 515 27.70 5.16 -27.59
CA ASN A 515 28.58 5.96 -26.75
C ASN A 515 29.90 5.24 -26.37
N LEU A 516 30.18 4.08 -26.98
CA LEU A 516 31.34 3.27 -26.65
C LEU A 516 32.66 3.96 -27.04
N SER A 517 33.50 4.18 -26.04
CA SER A 517 34.88 4.63 -26.22
C SER A 517 35.78 3.40 -26.29
N LEU A 518 36.52 3.25 -27.39
CA LEU A 518 37.40 2.10 -27.66
C LEU A 518 38.86 2.53 -27.74
N THR A 519 39.72 1.71 -27.17
CA THR A 519 41.19 1.82 -27.20
C THR A 519 41.77 0.47 -27.60
N VAL A 520 42.81 0.46 -28.44
CA VAL A 520 43.52 -0.78 -28.81
C VAL A 520 44.81 -0.88 -28.02
N ASN A 521 45.02 -2.00 -27.35
CA ASN A 521 46.29 -2.29 -26.69
C ASN A 521 47.15 -3.17 -27.61
N ALA A 522 48.24 -2.61 -28.13
CA ALA A 522 49.14 -3.29 -29.05
C ALA A 522 50.48 -3.67 -28.39
N LEU A 523 50.45 -4.20 -27.15
CA LEU A 523 51.58 -4.85 -26.46
C LEU A 523 52.95 -4.13 -26.61
N GLY A 524 52.96 -2.79 -26.64
CA GLY A 524 54.18 -1.98 -26.75
C GLY A 524 54.81 -1.87 -28.15
N LEU A 525 54.11 -2.27 -29.22
CA LEU A 525 54.67 -2.36 -30.59
C LEU A 525 54.78 -1.03 -31.36
N GLY A 526 54.53 0.13 -30.75
CA GLY A 526 54.68 1.44 -31.41
C GLY A 526 53.83 1.61 -32.69
N LEU A 527 52.78 0.81 -32.86
CA LEU A 527 51.91 0.81 -34.04
C LEU A 527 50.95 2.01 -33.97
N ASP A 528 50.73 2.66 -35.11
CA ASP A 528 49.63 3.62 -35.26
C ASP A 528 48.30 2.86 -35.27
N VAL A 529 47.73 2.71 -34.08
CA VAL A 529 46.46 2.02 -33.84
C VAL A 529 45.25 2.88 -34.21
N THR A 530 45.44 4.15 -34.59
CA THR A 530 44.35 5.08 -34.92
C THR A 530 43.60 4.65 -36.17
N ALA A 531 44.32 4.22 -37.21
CA ALA A 531 43.74 3.68 -38.44
C ALA A 531 43.03 2.33 -38.20
N LEU A 532 43.57 1.51 -37.29
CA LEU A 532 42.98 0.23 -36.91
C LEU A 532 41.69 0.43 -36.08
N LEU A 533 41.67 1.42 -35.19
CA LEU A 533 40.49 1.84 -34.46
C LEU A 533 39.40 2.38 -35.40
N GLY A 534 39.78 3.17 -36.41
CA GLY A 534 38.85 3.70 -37.41
C GLY A 534 38.13 2.63 -38.24
N THR A 535 38.76 1.48 -38.44
CA THR A 535 38.18 0.33 -39.17
C THR A 535 37.49 -0.68 -38.26
N ALA A 536 38.03 -0.91 -37.05
CA ALA A 536 37.48 -1.84 -36.09
C ALA A 536 36.23 -1.28 -35.39
N LYS A 537 36.19 0.01 -35.05
CA LYS A 537 35.07 0.61 -34.31
C LYS A 537 33.73 0.43 -35.03
N PRO A 538 33.56 0.77 -36.32
CA PRO A 538 32.30 0.54 -37.01
C PRO A 538 31.89 -0.93 -37.05
N ALA A 539 32.84 -1.84 -37.26
CA ALA A 539 32.55 -3.28 -37.32
C ALA A 539 32.12 -3.85 -35.96
N VAL A 540 32.79 -3.46 -34.87
CA VAL A 540 32.44 -3.83 -33.50
C VAL A 540 31.08 -3.26 -33.13
N SER A 541 30.83 -1.97 -33.42
CA SER A 541 29.52 -1.34 -33.17
C SER A 541 28.40 -1.97 -33.99
N THR A 542 28.60 -2.29 -35.27
CA THR A 542 27.60 -2.98 -36.10
C THR A 542 27.28 -4.37 -35.55
N LEU A 543 28.30 -5.14 -35.15
CA LEU A 543 28.06 -6.46 -34.58
C LEU A 543 27.37 -6.39 -33.21
N LEU A 544 27.80 -5.48 -32.32
CA LEU A 544 27.12 -5.25 -31.05
C LEU A 544 25.67 -4.82 -31.28
N ASN A 545 25.40 -3.93 -32.23
CA ASN A 545 24.06 -3.53 -32.62
C ASN A 545 23.21 -4.68 -33.20
N SER A 546 23.81 -5.75 -33.71
CA SER A 546 23.05 -6.93 -34.15
C SER A 546 22.54 -7.78 -32.98
N VAL A 547 23.14 -7.63 -31.79
CA VAL A 547 22.77 -8.37 -30.57
C VAL A 547 22.18 -7.49 -29.47
N THR A 548 21.98 -6.18 -29.71
CA THR A 548 21.33 -5.28 -28.74
C THR A 548 19.91 -5.73 -28.43
N ALA A 549 19.09 -6.00 -29.44
CA ALA A 549 17.69 -6.43 -29.25
C ALA A 549 17.54 -7.67 -28.34
N PRO A 550 18.20 -8.83 -28.60
CA PRO A 550 18.07 -9.99 -27.72
C PRO A 550 18.66 -9.75 -26.31
N VAL A 551 19.67 -8.88 -26.18
CA VAL A 551 20.25 -8.52 -24.88
C VAL A 551 19.31 -7.60 -24.09
N ASP A 552 18.69 -6.61 -24.73
CA ASP A 552 17.71 -5.74 -24.09
C ASP A 552 16.47 -6.52 -23.68
N ASP A 553 15.98 -7.43 -24.53
CA ASP A 553 14.86 -8.32 -24.19
C ASP A 553 15.19 -9.20 -22.98
N LEU A 554 16.43 -9.69 -22.89
CA LEU A 554 16.90 -10.43 -21.72
C LEU A 554 16.89 -9.55 -20.47
N VAL A 555 17.53 -8.38 -20.53
CA VAL A 555 17.63 -7.46 -19.38
C VAL A 555 16.23 -7.03 -18.92
N TYR A 556 15.36 -6.67 -19.85
CA TYR A 556 13.98 -6.30 -19.58
C TYR A 556 13.20 -7.43 -18.90
N ASN A 557 13.25 -8.65 -19.46
CA ASN A 557 12.54 -9.79 -18.88
C ASN A 557 13.07 -10.18 -17.50
N VAL A 558 14.39 -10.11 -17.28
CA VAL A 558 15.00 -10.38 -15.97
C VAL A 558 14.54 -9.34 -14.95
N LEU A 559 14.66 -8.05 -15.26
CA LEU A 559 14.24 -6.97 -14.35
C LEU A 559 12.73 -7.04 -14.08
N ALA A 560 11.91 -7.23 -15.12
CA ALA A 560 10.47 -7.33 -14.97
C ALA A 560 10.05 -8.54 -14.12
N THR A 561 10.79 -9.66 -14.19
CA THR A 561 10.59 -10.81 -13.30
C THR A 561 10.86 -10.44 -11.84
N LEU A 562 11.88 -9.62 -11.58
CA LEU A 562 12.21 -9.12 -10.24
C LEU A 562 11.30 -7.96 -9.80
N GLY A 563 10.36 -7.55 -10.64
CA GLY A 563 9.41 -6.47 -10.40
C GLY A 563 10.00 -5.07 -10.51
N VAL A 564 11.11 -4.94 -11.24
CA VAL A 564 11.83 -3.69 -11.46
C VAL A 564 11.82 -3.36 -12.95
N HIS A 565 11.69 -2.08 -13.30
CA HIS A 565 11.74 -1.62 -14.68
C HIS A 565 12.74 -0.47 -14.81
N VAL A 566 13.40 -0.42 -15.96
CA VAL A 566 14.41 0.60 -16.25
C VAL A 566 13.70 1.92 -16.49
N GLY A 567 13.79 2.84 -15.52
CA GLY A 567 13.23 4.20 -15.62
C GLY A 567 11.71 4.23 -15.72
N GLU A 568 11.05 3.19 -15.22
CA GLU A 568 9.59 3.09 -15.13
C GLU A 568 9.13 2.71 -13.72
N ALA A 569 7.93 3.18 -13.36
CA ALA A 569 7.23 2.81 -12.14
C ALA A 569 5.82 2.37 -12.53
N ASP A 570 5.60 1.07 -12.48
CA ASP A 570 4.27 0.48 -12.59
C ASP A 570 3.56 0.59 -11.25
N VAL A 571 2.42 1.25 -11.25
CA VAL A 571 1.57 1.38 -10.07
C VAL A 571 0.24 0.70 -10.35
N ARG A 572 -0.21 -0.04 -9.34
CA ARG A 572 -1.50 -0.72 -9.35
C ARG A 572 -2.23 -0.46 -8.05
N VAL A 573 -3.52 -0.16 -8.15
CA VAL A 573 -4.44 -0.07 -7.00
C VAL A 573 -5.42 -1.23 -7.13
N THR A 574 -5.44 -2.13 -6.15
CA THR A 574 -6.23 -3.37 -6.20
C THR A 574 -7.50 -3.32 -5.37
N GLY A 575 -7.59 -2.36 -4.46
CA GLY A 575 -8.83 -2.04 -3.77
C GLY A 575 -8.74 -0.69 -3.10
N ALA A 576 -9.90 -0.08 -2.88
CA ALA A 576 -9.99 1.12 -2.09
C ALA A 576 -11.37 1.21 -1.46
N VAL A 577 -11.43 1.78 -0.27
CA VAL A 577 -12.66 2.07 0.43
C VAL A 577 -12.64 3.51 0.89
N CYS A 578 -13.80 4.16 0.83
CA CYS A 578 -13.97 5.53 1.34
C CYS A 578 -13.92 5.60 2.88
N GLY A 579 -13.83 4.45 3.55
CA GLY A 579 -14.12 4.29 4.97
C GLY A 579 -15.62 4.33 5.23
N ARG A 580 -16.14 3.42 6.08
CA ARG A 580 -17.48 3.61 6.65
C ARG A 580 -17.32 4.62 7.78
N SER A 581 -18.06 5.72 7.73
CA SER A 581 -18.09 6.64 8.86
C SER A 581 -18.75 5.96 10.06
N VAL A 582 -18.03 5.90 11.17
CA VAL A 582 -18.48 5.28 12.41
C VAL A 582 -18.29 6.23 13.57
N LEU A 583 -19.17 6.13 14.57
CA LEU A 583 -19.01 6.84 15.82
C LEU A 583 -17.82 6.27 16.58
N VAL A 584 -17.03 7.16 17.16
CA VAL A 584 -15.83 6.85 17.93
C VAL A 584 -15.85 7.58 19.26
N GLN A 585 -15.18 7.01 20.26
CA GLN A 585 -15.13 7.52 21.63
C GLN A 585 -13.71 7.64 22.16
#